data_AF-A0AAU5L6K6-F1
#
_entry.id   AF-A0AAU5L6K6-F1
#
_cell.length_a   1.000
_cell.length_b   1.000
_cell.length_c   1.000
_cell.angle_alpha   90.00
_cell.angle_beta   90.00
_cell.angle_gamma   90.00
#
_symmetry.space_group_name_H-M   'P 1'
#
loop_
_entity.id
_entity.type
_entity.pdbx_description
1 polymer ?
#
loop_
_entity_poly.entity_id
_entity_poly.type
_entity_poly.pdbx_seq_one_letter_code
_entity_poly.pdbx_strand_id
1 'polypeptide(L)'
;MTVDFEPCTGPTRFELTLPDDVRFRFGPAGGDEDYREVFSLLEALDEGMREVLAEDGRITLHCRAVLRSMVVHPVDSHPRAFREAGRLAARKALEQVFGAS
;
A
#
# COMPACT_ATOMS: atom_id res chain seq x y z
N MET A 1 4.86 6.75 -3.45
CA MET A 1 4.00 5.70 -4.00
C MET A 1 2.61 6.26 -4.24
N THR A 2 1.80 5.60 -5.06
CA THR A 2 0.39 5.92 -5.30
C THR A 2 -0.44 4.66 -5.15
N VAL A 3 -1.42 4.69 -4.25
CA VAL A 3 -2.36 3.60 -3.98
C VAL A 3 -3.77 4.16 -4.05
N ASP A 4 -4.62 3.55 -4.86
CA ASP A 4 -6.04 3.88 -4.96
C ASP A 4 -6.85 2.90 -4.13
N PHE A 5 -7.87 3.37 -3.41
CA PHE A 5 -8.80 2.50 -2.69
C PHE A 5 -10.11 2.42 -3.47
N GLU A 6 -10.45 1.23 -3.94
CA GLU A 6 -11.63 0.97 -4.74
C GLU A 6 -12.63 0.10 -3.98
N PRO A 7 -13.96 0.33 -4.11
CA PRO A 7 -14.96 -0.60 -3.60
C PRO A 7 -14.85 -1.97 -4.26
N CYS A 8 -15.02 -3.02 -3.48
CA CYS A 8 -15.09 -4.41 -3.94
C CYS A 8 -16.47 -4.99 -3.68
N THR A 9 -17.01 -5.75 -4.64
CA THR A 9 -18.34 -6.38 -4.54
C THR A 9 -18.28 -7.84 -4.08
N GLY A 10 -17.08 -8.40 -3.91
CA GLY A 10 -16.86 -9.78 -3.46
C GLY A 10 -16.73 -9.93 -1.94
N PRO A 11 -16.72 -11.16 -1.40
CA PRO A 11 -16.66 -11.43 0.04
C PRO A 11 -15.33 -11.00 0.70
N THR A 12 -14.36 -10.55 -0.08
CA THR A 12 -13.02 -10.18 0.39
C THR A 12 -13.06 -8.93 1.25
N ARG A 13 -12.51 -9.00 2.47
CA ARG A 13 -12.53 -7.90 3.44
C ARG A 13 -11.51 -6.80 3.13
N PHE A 14 -10.35 -7.15 2.59
CA PHE A 14 -9.33 -6.21 2.11
C PHE A 14 -8.31 -6.96 1.25
N GLU A 15 -7.84 -6.36 0.16
CA GLU A 15 -6.79 -6.92 -0.69
C GLU A 15 -5.91 -5.82 -1.27
N LEU A 16 -4.58 -6.01 -1.23
CA LEU A 16 -3.64 -5.24 -2.03
C LEU A 16 -3.45 -5.91 -3.38
N THR A 17 -3.80 -5.21 -4.46
CA THR A 17 -3.68 -5.69 -5.84
C THR A 17 -2.60 -4.91 -6.58
N LEU A 18 -1.76 -5.66 -7.31
CA LEU A 18 -0.80 -5.13 -8.25
C LEU A 18 -1.34 -5.37 -9.67
N PRO A 19 -1.87 -4.35 -10.36
CA PRO A 19 -2.31 -4.50 -11.74
C PRO A 19 -1.10 -4.66 -12.69
N ASP A 20 -1.31 -5.23 -13.87
CA ASP A 20 -0.25 -5.47 -14.87
C ASP A 20 0.47 -4.19 -15.32
N ASP A 21 -0.17 -3.02 -15.15
CA ASP A 21 0.35 -1.71 -15.53
C ASP A 21 1.01 -0.93 -14.38
N VAL A 22 1.24 -1.60 -13.23
CA VAL A 22 1.94 -1.00 -12.09
C VAL A 22 3.33 -0.51 -12.49
N ARG A 23 3.66 0.73 -12.07
CA ARG A 23 4.95 1.35 -12.41
C ARG A 23 5.91 1.26 -11.24
N PHE A 24 6.96 0.46 -11.39
CA PHE A 24 8.10 0.47 -10.47
C PHE A 24 9.20 1.38 -11.00
N ARG A 25 9.73 2.24 -10.13
CA ARG A 25 10.94 3.03 -10.40
C ARG A 25 11.97 2.77 -9.32
N PHE A 26 13.11 2.26 -9.73
CA PHE A 26 14.26 2.08 -8.86
C PHE A 26 15.16 3.32 -8.94
N GLY A 27 15.72 3.73 -7.81
CA GLY A 27 16.62 4.89 -7.73
C GLY A 27 17.87 4.75 -8.62
N PRO A 28 18.59 5.85 -8.87
CA PRO A 28 19.67 5.93 -9.86
C PRO A 28 20.90 5.04 -9.57
N ALA A 29 20.95 4.34 -8.43
CA ALA A 29 22.09 3.50 -8.08
C ALA A 29 22.01 2.07 -8.66
N GLY A 30 20.98 1.72 -9.45
CA GLY A 30 21.00 0.57 -10.36
C GLY A 30 21.59 -0.72 -9.80
N GLY A 31 21.26 -1.07 -8.55
CA GLY A 31 21.51 -2.42 -8.03
C GLY A 31 20.55 -3.38 -8.73
N ASP A 32 20.99 -4.62 -8.92
CA ASP A 32 20.15 -5.70 -9.44
C ASP A 32 18.77 -5.63 -8.77
N GLU A 33 17.72 -5.74 -9.59
CA GLU A 33 16.34 -5.78 -9.14
C GLU A 33 16.16 -6.98 -8.20
N ASP A 34 16.43 -6.82 -6.91
CA ASP A 34 16.14 -7.87 -5.95
C ASP A 34 14.62 -7.87 -5.73
N TYR A 35 13.94 -8.65 -6.55
CA TYR A 35 12.51 -8.89 -6.45
C TYR A 35 12.11 -9.32 -5.03
N ARG A 36 13.00 -9.97 -4.24
CA ARG A 36 12.71 -10.33 -2.85
C ARG A 36 12.62 -9.11 -1.94
N GLU A 37 13.45 -8.09 -2.18
CA GLU A 37 13.33 -6.82 -1.48
C GLU A 37 12.00 -6.16 -1.82
N VAL A 38 11.61 -6.12 -3.10
CA VAL A 38 10.32 -5.57 -3.54
C VAL A 38 9.14 -6.26 -2.86
N PHE A 39 9.14 -7.60 -2.78
CA PHE A 39 8.09 -8.34 -2.07
C PHE A 39 8.02 -7.97 -0.59
N SER A 40 9.15 -7.86 0.11
CA SER A 40 9.17 -7.47 1.52
C SER A 40 8.62 -6.05 1.76
N LEU A 41 8.84 -5.13 0.80
CA LEU A 41 8.29 -3.78 0.85
C LEU A 41 6.78 -3.79 0.60
N LEU A 42 6.29 -4.64 -0.31
CA LEU A 42 4.86 -4.80 -0.58
C LEU A 42 4.11 -5.44 0.59
N GLU A 43 4.70 -6.46 1.22
CA GLU A 43 4.15 -7.08 2.44
C GLU A 43 4.06 -6.07 3.58
N ALA A 44 5.12 -5.29 3.80
CA ALA A 44 5.10 -4.24 4.83
C ALA A 44 4.07 -3.15 4.53
N LEU A 45 3.90 -2.79 3.26
CA LEU A 45 2.87 -1.86 2.80
C LEU A 45 1.45 -2.37 3.10
N ASP A 46 1.17 -3.61 2.74
CA ASP A 46 -0.11 -4.31 3.02
C ASP A 46 -0.37 -4.39 4.53
N GLU A 47 0.64 -4.77 5.33
CA GLU A 47 0.55 -4.81 6.78
C GLU A 47 0.15 -3.44 7.34
N GLY A 48 0.85 -2.37 6.96
CA GLY A 48 0.56 -1.02 7.44
C GLY A 48 -0.85 -0.53 7.08
N MET A 49 -1.35 -0.86 5.89
CA MET A 49 -2.75 -0.56 5.53
C MET A 49 -3.71 -1.33 6.42
N ARG A 50 -3.50 -2.64 6.59
CA ARG A 50 -4.38 -3.50 7.42
C ARG A 50 -4.43 -3.06 8.88
N GLU A 51 -3.32 -2.61 9.45
CA GLU A 51 -3.29 -2.09 10.83
C GLU A 51 -4.29 -0.94 11.03
N VAL A 52 -4.23 0.07 10.16
CA VAL A 52 -5.11 1.24 10.26
C VAL A 52 -6.56 0.86 9.99
N LEU A 53 -6.81 0.04 8.98
CA LEU A 53 -8.18 -0.40 8.65
C LEU A 53 -8.80 -1.24 9.77
N ALA A 54 -7.99 -2.04 10.47
CA ALA A 54 -8.44 -2.83 11.62
C ALA A 54 -8.71 -1.94 12.85
N GLU A 55 -7.91 -0.90 13.07
CA GLU A 55 -8.09 0.07 14.18
C GLU A 55 -9.36 0.91 14.02
N ASP A 56 -9.76 1.24 12.79
CA ASP A 56 -10.93 2.11 12.52
C ASP A 56 -12.27 1.45 12.91
N GLY A 57 -12.36 0.11 12.88
CA GLY A 57 -13.53 -0.65 13.34
C GLY A 57 -14.81 -0.48 12.51
N ARG A 58 -14.92 0.56 11.67
CA ARG A 58 -16.03 0.80 10.72
C ARG A 58 -15.84 0.08 9.40
N ILE A 59 -14.64 -0.45 9.15
CA ILE A 59 -14.28 -1.15 7.92
C ILE A 59 -14.53 -2.66 8.06
N THR A 60 -15.81 -3.02 7.91
CA THR A 60 -16.20 -4.17 7.09
C THR A 60 -16.35 -3.75 5.63
N LEU A 61 -15.57 -2.78 5.15
CA LEU A 61 -15.63 -2.36 3.75
C LEU A 61 -14.83 -3.38 2.96
N HIS A 62 -15.55 -4.11 2.10
CA HIS A 62 -14.98 -4.77 0.96
C HIS A 62 -14.27 -3.73 0.11
N CYS A 63 -12.99 -3.48 0.37
CA CYS A 63 -12.19 -2.52 -0.38
C CYS A 63 -10.92 -3.18 -0.90
N ARG A 64 -10.48 -2.73 -2.06
CA ARG A 64 -9.25 -3.15 -2.72
C ARG A 64 -8.32 -1.95 -2.78
N ALA A 65 -7.10 -2.13 -2.30
CA ALA A 65 -6.01 -1.19 -2.53
C ALA A 65 -5.32 -1.56 -3.85
N VAL A 66 -5.30 -0.64 -4.82
CA VAL A 66 -4.67 -0.83 -6.12
C VAL A 66 -3.38 -0.01 -6.17
N LEU A 67 -2.23 -0.68 -6.22
CA LEU A 67 -0.93 -0.01 -6.33
C LEU A 67 -0.70 0.45 -7.77
N ARG A 68 -0.67 1.78 -8.00
CA ARG A 68 -0.42 2.35 -9.34
C ARG A 68 1.05 2.60 -9.60
N SER A 69 1.77 3.04 -8.59
CA SER A 69 3.20 3.33 -8.72
C SER A 69 3.95 3.22 -7.41
N MET A 70 5.19 2.75 -7.50
CA MET A 70 6.10 2.59 -6.39
C MET A 70 7.49 3.06 -6.79
N VAL A 71 8.12 3.85 -5.91
CA VAL A 71 9.50 4.29 -6.07
C VAL A 71 10.30 3.65 -4.96
N VAL A 72 11.38 2.96 -5.31
CA VAL A 72 12.25 2.26 -4.37
C VAL A 72 13.63 2.92 -4.45
N HIS A 73 14.06 3.46 -3.32
CA HIS A 73 15.39 4.04 -3.12
C HIS A 73 16.30 3.02 -2.43
N PRO A 74 17.50 2.75 -2.95
CA PRO A 74 18.36 1.66 -2.47
C PRO A 74 18.86 1.83 -1.03
N VAL A 75 18.84 3.05 -0.49
CA VAL A 75 19.31 3.35 0.86
C VAL A 75 18.14 3.63 1.81
N ASP A 76 17.12 4.33 1.32
CA ASP A 76 16.04 4.86 2.16
C ASP A 76 14.78 3.98 2.15
N SER A 77 14.69 3.00 1.25
CA SER A 77 13.56 2.07 1.22
C SER A 77 13.84 0.84 2.06
N HIS A 78 13.07 0.71 3.14
CA HIS A 78 13.10 -0.45 4.02
C HIS A 78 11.67 -0.79 4.47
N PRO A 79 11.40 -2.04 4.92
CA PRO A 79 10.05 -2.48 5.28
C PRO A 79 9.33 -1.54 6.25
N ARG A 80 10.03 -1.04 7.28
CA ARG A 80 9.46 -0.07 8.23
C ARG A 80 8.93 1.21 7.58
N ALA A 81 9.62 1.76 6.57
CA ALA A 81 9.17 2.98 5.88
C ALA A 81 7.93 2.70 5.03
N PHE A 82 7.86 1.52 4.40
CA PHE A 82 6.72 1.11 3.60
C PHE A 82 5.49 0.80 4.44
N ARG A 83 5.67 0.22 5.63
CA ARG A 83 4.60 0.07 6.62
C ARG A 83 4.01 1.42 7.03
N GLU A 84 4.85 2.39 7.39
CA GLU A 84 4.36 3.75 7.70
C GLU A 84 3.65 4.42 6.53
N ALA A 85 4.16 4.22 5.31
CA ALA A 85 3.51 4.72 4.10
C ALA A 85 2.14 4.06 3.88
N GLY A 86 2.00 2.76 4.15
CA GLY A 86 0.72 2.04 4.13
C GLY A 86 -0.27 2.58 5.15
N ARG A 87 0.18 2.80 6.40
CA ARG A 87 -0.63 3.42 7.45
C ARG A 87 -1.13 4.80 7.01
N LEU A 88 -0.25 5.62 6.42
CA LEU A 88 -0.61 6.95 5.93
C LEU A 88 -1.60 6.89 4.76
N ALA A 89 -1.41 5.96 3.81
CA ALA A 89 -2.31 5.79 2.68
C ALA A 89 -3.73 5.41 3.14
N ALA A 90 -3.84 4.44 4.04
CA ALA A 90 -5.12 4.02 4.61
C ALA A 90 -5.81 5.14 5.41
N ARG A 91 -5.06 5.90 6.24
CA ARG A 91 -5.61 7.06 6.97
C ARG A 91 -6.16 8.12 6.02
N LYS A 92 -5.41 8.47 4.97
CA LYS A 92 -5.87 9.45 3.98
C LYS A 92 -7.11 8.97 3.23
N ALA A 93 -7.19 7.68 2.90
CA ALA A 93 -8.37 7.11 2.26
C ALA A 93 -9.60 7.18 3.17
N LEU A 94 -9.44 6.85 4.45
CA LEU A 94 -10.48 6.99 5.47
C LEU A 94 -10.95 8.45 5.61
N GLU A 95 -10.01 9.40 5.70
CA GLU A 95 -10.31 10.84 5.78
C GLU A 95 -11.07 11.34 4.55
N GLN A 96 -10.77 10.83 3.36
CA GLN A 96 -11.48 11.21 2.13
C GLN A 96 -12.93 10.69 2.11
N VAL A 97 -13.19 9.51 2.70
CA VAL A 97 -14.52 8.89 2.71
C VAL A 97 -15.39 9.43 3.85
N PHE A 98 -14.82 9.58 5.05
CA PHE A 98 -15.56 9.90 6.26
C PHE A 98 -15.34 11.32 6.79
N GLY A 99 -14.46 12.09 6.15
CA GLY A 99 -14.00 13.39 6.64
C GLY A 99 -12.84 13.27 7.63
N ALA A 100 -12.13 14.39 7.87
CA ALA A 100 -11.16 14.47 8.94
C ALA A 100 -11.88 14.32 10.29
N SER A 101 -11.43 13.37 11.12
CA SER A 101 -11.92 13.23 12.50
C SER A 101 -11.28 14.28 13.41
#